data_AF-A0A0U5H8V0-F1
#
_entry.id   AF-A0A0U5H8V0-F1
#
_cell.length_a   1.000
_cell.length_b   1.000
_cell.length_c   1.000
_cell.angle_alpha   90.00
_cell.angle_beta   90.00
_cell.angle_gamma   90.00
#
_symmetry.space_group_name_H-M   'P 1'
#
loop_
_entity.id
_entity.type
_entity.pdbx_description
1 polymer ?
#
loop_
_entity_poly.entity_id
_entity_poly.type
_entity_poly.pdbx_seq_one_letter_code
_entity_poly.pdbx_strand_id
1 'polypeptide(L)'
;MPSPNKRFALTTAAGVLNTATLHWWAIFVIGMHGPGPRTTLATQIGAWSFWIIGGFLIGAIPIHLYFEYNLLTAPLLTILLTAYCFADRLGGSAGEFTVFYLAAWPVFLAVIGVIAAIEYYVRLR
;
A
#
# COMPACT_ATOMS: atom_id res chain seq x y z
N MET A 1 24.99 -3.85 3.48
CA MET A 1 23.71 -3.65 2.77
C MET A 1 23.50 -4.77 1.74
N PRO A 2 22.25 -5.17 1.42
CA PRO A 2 21.97 -6.20 0.42
C PRO A 2 22.46 -5.81 -0.99
N SER A 3 22.73 -6.79 -1.85
CA SER A 3 23.04 -6.57 -3.27
C SER A 3 21.85 -5.96 -4.02
N PRO A 4 22.04 -5.27 -5.16
CA PRO A 4 20.95 -4.66 -5.93
C PRO A 4 19.83 -5.65 -6.27
N ASN A 5 20.17 -6.85 -6.73
CA ASN A 5 19.19 -7.91 -7.04
C ASN A 5 18.39 -8.32 -5.79
N LYS A 6 19.04 -8.39 -4.63
CA LYS A 6 18.36 -8.72 -3.37
C LYS A 6 17.44 -7.59 -2.91
N ARG A 7 17.85 -6.33 -3.08
CA ARG A 7 16.97 -5.17 -2.79
C ARG A 7 15.74 -5.20 -3.68
N PHE A 8 15.90 -5.36 -4.98
CA PHE A 8 14.80 -5.43 -5.94
C PHE A 8 13.84 -6.60 -5.65
N ALA A 9 14.38 -7.77 -5.28
CA ALA A 9 13.56 -8.91 -4.91
C ALA A 9 12.74 -8.62 -3.64
N LEU A 10 13.34 -8.00 -2.62
CA LEU A 10 12.66 -7.66 -1.37
C LEU A 10 11.59 -6.56 -1.55
N THR A 11 11.86 -5.54 -2.36
CA THR A 11 10.87 -4.49 -2.67
C THR A 11 9.69 -5.06 -3.44
N THR A 12 9.96 -5.91 -4.43
CA THR A 12 8.91 -6.59 -5.20
C THR A 12 8.09 -7.52 -4.31
N ALA A 13 8.75 -8.32 -3.45
CA ALA A 13 8.07 -9.20 -2.52
C ALA A 13 7.16 -8.43 -1.54
N ALA A 14 7.63 -7.28 -1.04
CA ALA A 14 6.82 -6.42 -0.16
C ALA A 14 5.59 -5.85 -0.88
N GLY A 15 5.75 -5.41 -2.13
CA GLY A 15 4.62 -4.97 -2.95
C GLY A 15 3.60 -6.06 -3.19
N VAL A 16 4.05 -7.26 -3.57
CA VAL A 16 3.17 -8.43 -3.77
C VAL A 16 2.44 -8.79 -2.47
N LEU A 17 3.17 -8.85 -1.35
CA LEU A 17 2.59 -9.19 -0.06
C LEU A 17 1.51 -8.18 0.36
N ASN A 18 1.83 -6.88 0.33
CA ASN A 18 0.88 -5.84 0.70
C ASN A 18 -0.38 -5.88 -0.18
N THR A 19 -0.21 -6.04 -1.50
CA THR A 19 -1.33 -6.18 -2.44
C THR A 19 -2.20 -7.38 -2.12
N ALA A 20 -1.58 -8.55 -1.97
CA ALA A 20 -2.28 -9.81 -1.73
C ALA A 20 -3.06 -9.76 -0.41
N THR A 21 -2.43 -9.26 0.67
CA THR A 21 -3.09 -9.18 1.97
C THR A 21 -4.26 -8.19 1.96
N LEU A 22 -4.09 -7.00 1.38
CA LEU A 22 -5.18 -6.01 1.29
C LEU A 22 -6.33 -6.49 0.42
N HIS A 23 -6.06 -7.12 -0.72
CA HIS A 23 -7.13 -7.63 -1.59
C HIS A 23 -7.84 -8.83 -0.97
N TRP A 24 -7.10 -9.74 -0.34
CA TRP A 24 -7.70 -10.84 0.39
C TRP A 24 -8.65 -10.32 1.48
N TRP A 25 -8.20 -9.34 2.26
CA TRP A 25 -9.03 -8.71 3.29
C TRP A 25 -10.26 -7.99 2.72
N ALA A 26 -10.05 -7.15 1.71
CA ALA A 26 -11.11 -6.41 1.05
C ALA A 26 -12.20 -7.34 0.50
N ILE A 27 -11.80 -8.40 -0.23
CA ILE A 27 -12.75 -9.31 -0.89
C ILE A 27 -13.42 -10.25 0.10
N PHE A 28 -12.66 -10.92 0.96
CA PHE A 28 -13.19 -12.02 1.78
C PHE A 28 -13.72 -11.59 3.15
N VAL A 29 -13.29 -10.44 3.67
CA VAL A 29 -13.69 -9.98 5.02
C VAL A 29 -14.60 -8.77 4.98
N ILE A 30 -14.32 -7.81 4.09
CA ILE A 30 -15.16 -6.61 3.92
C ILE A 30 -16.27 -6.85 2.89
N GLY A 31 -16.11 -7.82 1.98
CA GLY A 31 -17.07 -8.04 0.89
C GLY A 31 -16.99 -6.97 -0.19
N MET A 32 -15.82 -6.35 -0.37
CA MET A 32 -15.60 -5.46 -1.52
C MET A 32 -15.68 -6.28 -2.80
N HIS A 33 -16.59 -5.85 -3.66
CA HIS A 33 -16.71 -6.37 -5.00
C HIS A 33 -16.17 -5.33 -5.99
N GLY A 34 -15.68 -5.83 -7.13
CA GLY A 34 -15.24 -4.98 -8.23
C GLY A 34 -16.38 -4.08 -8.75
N PRO A 35 -16.06 -3.20 -9.71
CA PRO A 35 -17.05 -2.31 -10.32
C PRO A 35 -18.34 -3.04 -10.73
N GLY A 36 -19.48 -2.39 -10.45
CA GLY A 36 -20.81 -2.99 -10.53
C GLY A 36 -21.23 -3.49 -11.92
N PRO A 37 -22.38 -4.17 -12.02
CA PRO A 37 -22.78 -4.97 -13.19
C PRO A 37 -23.03 -4.19 -14.49
N ARG A 38 -22.91 -2.85 -14.49
CA ARG A 38 -23.15 -1.97 -15.64
C ARG A 38 -21.90 -1.22 -16.13
N THR A 39 -20.70 -1.68 -15.80
CA THR A 39 -19.45 -1.06 -16.28
C THR A 39 -18.90 -1.76 -17.52
N THR A 40 -18.30 -1.00 -18.43
CA THR A 40 -17.58 -1.56 -19.59
C THR A 40 -16.38 -2.40 -19.15
N LEU A 41 -15.93 -3.33 -20.00
CA LEU A 41 -14.71 -4.12 -19.76
C LEU A 41 -13.49 -3.23 -19.48
N ALA A 42 -13.35 -2.12 -20.23
CA ALA A 42 -12.26 -1.16 -20.03
C ALA A 42 -12.29 -0.53 -18.63
N THR A 43 -13.48 -0.16 -18.14
CA THR A 43 -13.66 0.37 -16.78
C THR A 43 -13.32 -0.68 -15.71
N GLN A 44 -13.68 -1.95 -15.93
CA GLN A 44 -13.34 -3.03 -15.01
C GLN A 44 -11.83 -3.23 -14.93
N ILE A 45 -11.15 -3.32 -16.09
CA ILE A 45 -9.69 -3.47 -16.15
C ILE A 45 -9.02 -2.27 -15.48
N GLY A 46 -9.48 -1.05 -15.75
CA GLY A 46 -8.95 0.17 -15.14
C GLY A 46 -9.05 0.17 -13.61
N ALA A 47 -10.21 -0.18 -13.05
CA ALA A 47 -10.42 -0.23 -11.61
C ALA A 47 -9.54 -1.28 -10.92
N TRP A 48 -9.51 -2.50 -11.46
CA TRP A 48 -8.67 -3.56 -10.90
C TRP A 48 -7.19 -3.24 -11.01
N SER A 49 -6.75 -2.69 -12.14
CA SER A 49 -5.37 -2.24 -12.33
C SER A 49 -5.01 -1.18 -11.30
N PHE A 50 -5.89 -0.20 -11.07
CA PHE A 50 -5.68 0.85 -10.07
C PHE A 50 -5.53 0.29 -8.66
N TRP A 51 -6.38 -0.64 -8.22
CA TRP A 51 -6.28 -1.23 -6.88
C TRP A 51 -5.06 -2.13 -6.72
N ILE A 52 -4.74 -2.96 -7.71
CA ILE A 52 -3.58 -3.85 -7.70
C ILE A 52 -2.28 -3.05 -7.68
N ILE A 53 -2.16 -2.06 -8.59
CA ILE A 53 -0.97 -1.20 -8.66
C ILE A 53 -0.82 -0.40 -7.37
N GLY A 54 -1.91 0.14 -6.82
CA GLY A 54 -1.89 0.90 -5.58
C GLY A 54 -1.36 0.09 -4.41
N GLY A 55 -1.92 -1.10 -4.18
CA GLY A 55 -1.44 -2.03 -3.15
C GLY A 55 0.03 -2.38 -3.34
N PHE A 56 0.48 -2.56 -4.59
CA PHE A 56 1.84 -2.95 -4.90
C PHE A 56 2.81 -1.81 -4.59
N LEU A 57 2.52 -0.60 -5.06
CA LEU A 57 3.38 0.57 -4.88
C LEU A 57 3.50 0.98 -3.40
N ILE A 58 2.40 0.91 -2.64
CA ILE A 58 2.39 1.17 -1.20
C ILE A 58 3.30 0.21 -0.43
N GLY A 59 3.41 -1.06 -0.86
CA GLY A 59 4.33 -2.02 -0.26
C GLY A 59 5.77 -1.86 -0.74
N ALA A 60 5.96 -1.67 -2.05
CA ALA A 60 7.27 -1.72 -2.69
C ALA A 60 8.12 -0.45 -2.48
N ILE A 61 7.53 0.74 -2.67
CA ILE A 61 8.27 2.02 -2.61
C ILE A 61 8.85 2.26 -1.21
N PRO A 62 8.12 2.09 -0.11
CA PRO A 62 8.66 2.35 1.23
C PRO A 62 9.82 1.43 1.60
N ILE A 63 9.75 0.17 1.18
CA ILE A 63 10.85 -0.78 1.34
C ILE A 63 12.04 -0.43 0.45
N HIS A 64 11.79 0.12 -0.74
CA HIS A 64 12.86 0.62 -1.61
C HIS A 64 13.60 1.80 -0.96
N LEU A 65 12.86 2.77 -0.42
CA LEU A 65 13.41 3.92 0.30
C LEU A 65 14.21 3.49 1.53
N TYR A 66 13.77 2.45 2.24
CA TYR A 66 14.53 1.86 3.33
C TYR A 66 15.87 1.29 2.86
N PHE A 67 15.89 0.48 1.80
CA PHE A 67 17.17 -0.11 1.36
C PHE A 67 18.13 0.87 0.73
N GLU A 68 17.63 1.91 0.07
CA GLU A 68 18.45 2.89 -0.64
C GLU A 68 18.98 3.99 0.28
N TYR A 69 18.14 4.48 1.19
CA TYR A 69 18.43 5.65 2.01
C TYR A 69 18.37 5.38 3.52
N ASN A 70 18.12 4.12 3.93
CA ASN A 70 17.94 3.71 5.32
C ASN A 70 16.78 4.43 6.04
N LEU A 71 15.77 4.88 5.29
CA LEU A 71 14.61 5.62 5.81
C LEU A 71 13.62 4.64 6.43
N LEU A 72 13.47 4.71 7.76
CA LEU A 72 12.68 3.76 8.54
C LEU A 72 11.22 4.18 8.65
N THR A 73 10.93 5.47 8.57
CA THR A 73 9.56 5.97 8.76
C THR A 73 8.62 5.48 7.67
N ALA A 74 9.10 5.40 6.43
CA ALA A 74 8.29 4.99 5.29
C ALA A 74 7.71 3.57 5.46
N PRO A 75 8.51 2.50 5.64
CA PRO A 75 7.96 1.16 5.82
C PRO A 75 7.14 1.01 7.09
N LEU A 76 7.48 1.72 8.18
CA LEU A 76 6.70 1.70 9.42
C LEU A 76 5.30 2.29 9.20
N LEU A 77 5.18 3.40 8.47
CA LEU A 77 3.88 3.98 8.13
C LEU A 77 3.04 3.05 7.28
N THR A 78 3.62 2.40 6.26
CA THR A 78 2.91 1.38 5.48
C THR A 78 2.40 0.26 6.37
N ILE A 79 3.24 -0.28 7.25
CA ILE A 79 2.84 -1.34 8.18
C ILE A 79 1.69 -0.87 9.07
N LEU A 80 1.78 0.33 9.64
CA LEU A 80 0.74 0.88 10.51
C LEU A 80 -0.59 1.08 9.78
N LEU A 81 -0.56 1.67 8.58
CA LEU A 81 -1.76 1.94 7.78
C LEU A 81 -2.41 0.63 7.31
N THR A 82 -1.61 -0.32 6.83
CA THR A 82 -2.09 -1.66 6.45
C THR A 82 -2.60 -2.42 7.67
N ALA A 83 -1.94 -2.33 8.83
CA ALA A 83 -2.40 -2.93 10.07
C ALA A 83 -3.75 -2.34 10.53
N TYR A 84 -3.91 -1.03 10.40
CA TYR A 84 -5.14 -0.33 10.75
C TYR A 84 -6.32 -0.79 9.88
N CYS A 85 -6.11 -1.15 8.62
CA CYS A 85 -7.14 -1.77 7.78
C CYS A 85 -7.76 -3.03 8.42
N PHE A 86 -6.95 -3.83 9.12
CA PHE A 86 -7.45 -5.02 9.84
C PHE A 86 -8.14 -4.67 11.15
N ALA A 87 -7.60 -3.68 11.87
CA ALA A 87 -8.15 -3.23 13.15
C ALA A 87 -9.50 -2.52 13.00
N ASP A 88 -9.71 -1.79 11.91
CA ASP A 88 -10.93 -1.03 11.60
C ASP A 88 -12.20 -1.91 11.70
N ARG A 89 -12.14 -3.14 11.16
CA ARG A 89 -13.23 -4.11 11.24
C ARG A 89 -13.47 -4.64 12.66
N LEU A 90 -12.41 -4.83 13.44
CA LEU A 90 -12.50 -5.30 14.83
C LEU A 90 -13.17 -4.26 15.74
N GLY A 91 -13.05 -2.97 15.41
CA GLY A 91 -13.71 -1.87 16.11
C GLY A 91 -15.20 -1.70 15.79
N GLY A 92 -15.79 -2.58 14.97
CA GLY A 92 -17.20 -2.51 14.59
C GLY A 92 -17.48 -1.63 13.37
N SER A 93 -16.46 -1.06 12.72
CA SER A 93 -16.65 -0.34 11.46
C SER A 93 -16.89 -1.33 10.31
N ALA A 94 -17.51 -0.85 9.22
CA ALA A 94 -17.75 -1.64 8.02
C ALA A 94 -16.51 -1.79 7.12
N GLY A 95 -15.30 -1.51 7.63
CA GLY A 95 -14.07 -1.52 6.82
C GLY A 95 -13.87 -0.25 5.98
N GLU A 96 -14.50 0.85 6.40
CA GLU A 96 -14.49 2.14 5.70
C GLU A 96 -13.06 2.64 5.44
N PHE A 97 -12.14 2.43 6.38
CA PHE A 97 -10.75 2.83 6.20
C PHE A 97 -10.09 2.04 5.08
N THR A 98 -10.34 0.73 4.98
CA THR A 98 -9.74 -0.08 3.92
C THR A 98 -10.22 0.39 2.54
N VAL A 99 -11.51 0.69 2.41
CA VAL A 99 -12.08 1.24 1.17
C VAL A 99 -11.41 2.57 0.83
N PHE A 100 -11.29 3.47 1.80
CA PHE A 100 -10.62 4.76 1.62
C PHE A 100 -9.13 4.60 1.27
N TYR A 101 -8.43 3.69 1.94
CA TYR A 101 -7.01 3.40 1.72
C TYR A 101 -6.75 2.88 0.30
N LEU A 102 -7.62 2.01 -0.22
CA LEU A 102 -7.55 1.50 -1.59
C LEU A 102 -7.96 2.55 -2.63
N ALA A 103 -8.98 3.37 -2.36
CA ALA A 103 -9.46 4.37 -3.30
C ALA A 103 -8.52 5.58 -3.42
N ALA A 104 -7.91 5.98 -2.31
CA ALA A 104 -7.04 7.16 -2.21
C ALA A 104 -5.56 6.78 -2.03
N TRP A 105 -5.16 5.58 -2.44
CA TRP A 105 -3.77 5.10 -2.29
C TRP A 105 -2.69 6.10 -2.77
N PRO A 106 -2.89 6.91 -3.85
CA PRO A 106 -1.87 7.88 -4.26
C PRO A 106 -1.62 8.95 -3.20
N VAL A 107 -2.67 9.34 -2.46
CA VAL A 107 -2.57 10.32 -1.36
C VAL A 107 -1.77 9.74 -0.20
N PHE A 108 -2.06 8.50 0.20
CA PHE A 108 -1.29 7.81 1.24
C PHE A 108 0.18 7.65 0.86
N LEU A 109 0.45 7.27 -0.40
CA LEU A 109 1.80 7.16 -0.90
C LEU A 109 2.52 8.52 -0.91
N ALA A 110 1.84 9.59 -1.29
CA ALA A 110 2.39 10.95 -1.22
C ALA A 110 2.72 11.37 0.22
N VAL A 111 1.83 11.09 1.18
CA VAL A 111 2.08 11.36 2.61
C VAL A 111 3.30 10.58 3.11
N ILE A 112 3.41 9.29 2.78
CA ILE A 112 4.58 8.47 3.11
C ILE A 112 5.85 9.08 2.50
N GLY A 113 5.78 9.52 1.24
CA GLY A 113 6.90 10.16 0.54
C GLY A 113 7.34 11.48 1.20
N VAL A 114 6.39 12.33 1.61
CA VAL A 114 6.69 13.58 2.33
C VAL A 114 7.38 13.30 3.66
N ILE A 115 6.88 12.33 4.44
CA ILE A 115 7.47 11.99 5.73
C ILE A 115 8.88 11.40 5.55
N ALA A 116 9.07 10.54 4.54
CA ALA A 116 10.37 10.00 4.19
C ALA A 116 11.36 11.11 3.76
N ALA A 117 10.89 12.09 3.00
CA ALA A 117 11.71 13.24 2.59
C ALA A 117 12.11 14.11 3.78
N ILE A 118 11.22 14.30 4.76
CA ILE A 118 11.54 14.99 6.02
C ILE A 118 12.58 14.20 6.82
N GLU A 119 12.41 12.88 6.98
CA GLU A 119 13.40 12.02 7.65
C GLU A 119 14.77 12.12 6.97
N TYR A 120 14.80 12.05 5.64
CA TYR A 120 16.01 12.19 4.86
C TYR A 120 16.69 13.54 5.09
N TYR A 121 15.92 14.63 5.04
CA TYR A 121 16.43 15.98 5.27
C TYR A 121 17.02 16.17 6.68
N VAL A 122 16.35 15.65 7.70
CA VAL A 122 16.82 15.73 9.09
C VAL A 122 18.13 14.97 9.28
N ARG A 123 18.31 13.82 8.62
CA ARG A 123 19.53 13.00 8.71
C ARG A 123 20.73 13.58 7.97
N LEU A 124 20.52 14.51 7.05
CA LEU A 124 21.60 15.21 6.34
C LEU A 124 22.18 16.39 7.14
N ARG A 125 21.50 16.83 8.19
CA ARG A 125 22.00 17.85 9.13
C ARG A 125 22.80 17.20 10.25
#